data_AF-A0A2Z4XZB9-F1
#
_entry.id   AF-A0A2Z4XZB9-F1
#
_cell.length_a   1.000
_cell.length_b   1.000
_cell.length_c   1.000
_cell.angle_alpha   90.00
_cell.angle_beta   90.00
_cell.angle_gamma   90.00
#
_symmetry.space_group_name_H-M   'P 1'
#
loop_
_entity.id
_entity.type
_entity.pdbx_description
1 polymer ?
#
loop_
_entity_poly.entity_id
_entity_poly.type
_entity_poly.pdbx_seq_one_letter_code
_entity_poly.pdbx_strand_id
1 'polypeptide(L)'
;MLQKIREIKRKLTSRNSLNNSYLNELVSSIHRADIKATVFSIFWAAGPVTIIAISLGYYLSHGVRVPIETVLYFSFYVFFVGLVGFVSKLVFDSIQYRKKEAIQEKFLTVIDESYNNLFLSKKLNLANLTDDVKNNKIAYDILCKSHPTSKEIFYAFDLHFDTEIAEFVQIIHLYKENGFPIDSQANRQKLIKYYKKIDIKVDIPDILKMKFLEALKGDYASIKKGVERKLGFLSKIYNSSGQHGLFDLDDAYHAIAFFIELLSGRKIYYYKAISKFDDVKKDYLFKSIESLRDKIIQKYNHIQGVHKQLFLTVSEMLPNLELCEVLNISEDISYNLSLLDESLKEIRVRSLDRSVKKQFQLSRYRFHQNLRIINTLLKRLDLLLKQWHSLSFDKTEQINNHNVKYELAYVQLEEKSRMSIAYDMATYLNYNNEFESSDDMIKSFAHQVVKIIQEPISLDQPSILTAIELSSGANLSSVQLNNSTKQKLDSTYNLCKSVKTDIKEIRQRVKKVVIAQYA
;
A
#
# COMPACT_ATOMS: atom_id res chain seq x y z
N MET A 1 21.13 5.66 -29.72
CA MET A 1 19.85 6.22 -29.23
C MET A 1 19.36 5.59 -27.91
N LEU A 2 19.19 4.26 -27.81
CA LEU A 2 18.58 3.59 -26.65
C LEU A 2 19.21 3.91 -25.27
N GLN A 3 20.53 4.12 -25.18
CA GLN A 3 21.17 4.56 -23.92
C GLN A 3 20.72 5.95 -23.46
N LYS A 4 20.63 6.95 -24.37
CA LYS A 4 20.14 8.30 -24.03
C LYS A 4 18.69 8.25 -23.49
N ILE A 5 17.85 7.36 -24.03
CA ILE A 5 16.47 7.15 -23.54
C ILE A 5 16.47 6.58 -22.11
N ARG A 6 17.39 5.65 -21.79
CA ARG A 6 17.56 5.12 -20.42
C ARG A 6 18.12 6.16 -19.43
N GLU A 7 19.03 7.03 -19.87
CA GLU A 7 19.51 8.14 -19.04
C GLU A 7 18.42 9.21 -18.80
N ILE A 8 17.60 9.50 -19.80
CA ILE A 8 16.44 10.39 -19.66
C ILE A 8 15.42 9.79 -18.66
N LYS A 9 15.11 8.49 -18.75
CA LYS A 9 14.29 7.80 -17.72
C LYS A 9 14.91 7.90 -16.31
N ARG A 10 16.24 7.72 -16.17
CA ARG A 10 16.93 7.86 -14.87
C ARG A 10 16.95 9.29 -14.33
N LYS A 11 17.07 10.32 -15.18
CA LYS A 11 16.99 11.74 -14.77
C LYS A 11 15.55 12.17 -14.45
N LEU A 12 14.54 11.60 -15.11
CA LEU A 12 13.13 11.80 -14.76
C LEU A 12 12.82 11.25 -13.35
N THR A 13 13.36 10.08 -12.98
CA THR A 13 13.20 9.53 -11.63
C THR A 13 13.95 10.29 -10.52
N SER A 14 14.83 11.26 -10.85
CA SER A 14 15.68 11.94 -9.85
C SER A 14 15.36 13.43 -9.62
N ARG A 15 14.20 13.92 -10.10
CA ARG A 15 13.78 15.32 -9.92
C ARG A 15 12.33 15.45 -9.45
N ASN A 16 12.06 14.89 -8.27
CA ASN A 16 10.84 15.21 -7.53
C ASN A 16 11.05 16.46 -6.66
N SER A 17 10.78 17.62 -7.26
CA SER A 17 10.49 18.84 -6.50
C SER A 17 9.24 18.61 -5.65
N LEU A 18 9.29 19.02 -4.38
CA LEU A 18 8.18 18.97 -3.44
C LEU A 18 7.02 19.87 -3.90
N ASN A 19 6.08 19.31 -4.67
CA ASN A 19 4.81 19.94 -4.96
C ASN A 19 3.76 19.45 -3.95
N ASN A 20 3.39 20.30 -3.01
CA ASN A 20 2.28 20.07 -2.07
C ASN A 20 0.93 20.36 -2.77
N SER A 21 0.63 19.68 -3.88
CA SER A 21 -0.58 19.94 -4.70
C SER A 21 -1.87 19.34 -4.10
N TYR A 22 -1.77 18.27 -3.30
CA TYR A 22 -2.95 17.44 -2.97
C TYR A 22 -4.04 18.15 -2.15
N LEU A 23 -3.67 19.06 -1.25
CA LEU A 23 -4.63 19.89 -0.53
C LEU A 23 -5.08 21.11 -1.35
N ASN A 24 -4.23 21.61 -2.25
CA ASN A 24 -4.54 22.82 -3.01
C ASN A 24 -5.51 22.56 -4.16
N GLU A 25 -5.49 21.42 -4.88
CA GLU A 25 -6.51 21.15 -5.92
C GLU A 25 -7.83 20.54 -5.38
N LEU A 26 -7.82 19.80 -4.26
CA LEU A 26 -9.05 19.28 -3.63
C LEU A 26 -9.79 20.32 -2.75
N VAL A 27 -9.19 21.48 -2.52
CA VAL A 27 -9.75 22.60 -1.73
C VAL A 27 -9.60 23.96 -2.43
N SER A 28 -9.05 24.06 -3.65
CA SER A 28 -9.10 25.31 -4.43
C SER A 28 -10.53 25.59 -4.90
N SER A 29 -11.27 26.24 -4.02
CA SER A 29 -12.37 27.11 -4.37
C SER A 29 -11.98 28.00 -5.55
N ILE A 30 -12.82 27.94 -6.58
CA ILE A 30 -13.29 29.12 -7.32
C ILE A 30 -12.18 30.15 -7.63
N HIS A 31 -11.33 29.86 -8.60
CA HIS A 31 -10.61 30.92 -9.31
C HIS A 31 -11.57 31.71 -10.23
N ARG A 32 -12.46 32.50 -9.61
CA ARG A 32 -13.21 33.59 -10.26
C ARG A 32 -12.30 34.77 -10.66
N ALA A 33 -11.02 34.73 -10.31
CA ALA A 33 -10.05 35.80 -10.49
C ALA A 33 -9.78 36.14 -11.97
N ASP A 34 -9.57 35.14 -12.83
CA ASP A 34 -9.09 35.37 -14.21
C ASP A 34 -10.16 35.85 -15.20
N ILE A 35 -11.44 35.74 -14.86
CA ILE A 35 -12.52 36.23 -15.74
C ILE A 35 -12.42 37.76 -15.89
N LYS A 36 -12.17 38.48 -14.79
CA LYS A 36 -12.02 39.95 -14.81
C LYS A 36 -10.78 40.38 -15.60
N ALA A 37 -9.65 39.69 -15.41
CA ALA A 37 -8.41 39.97 -16.12
C ALA A 37 -8.52 39.68 -17.64
N THR A 38 -9.17 38.58 -18.01
CA THR A 38 -9.38 38.21 -19.43
C THR A 38 -10.34 39.18 -20.13
N VAL A 39 -11.42 39.60 -19.47
CA VAL A 39 -12.33 40.61 -20.03
C VAL A 39 -11.62 41.96 -20.18
N PHE A 40 -10.84 42.39 -19.19
CA PHE A 40 -10.05 43.62 -19.27
C PHE A 40 -9.03 43.60 -20.41
N SER A 41 -8.34 42.46 -20.64
CA SER A 41 -7.37 42.34 -21.72
C SER A 41 -8.01 42.44 -23.12
N ILE A 42 -9.24 41.92 -23.28
CA ILE A 42 -10.01 42.04 -24.54
C ILE A 42 -10.42 43.49 -24.79
N PHE A 43 -10.94 44.20 -23.79
CA PHE A 43 -11.25 45.63 -23.93
C PHE A 43 -10.00 46.48 -24.20
N TRP A 44 -8.88 46.18 -23.55
CA TRP A 44 -7.61 46.87 -23.77
C TRP A 44 -7.03 46.62 -25.17
N ALA A 45 -7.13 45.38 -25.67
CA ALA A 45 -6.71 45.02 -27.02
C ALA A 45 -7.59 45.68 -28.10
N ALA A 46 -8.91 45.55 -27.98
CA ALA A 46 -9.86 46.04 -28.97
C ALA A 46 -9.98 47.58 -29.02
N GLY A 47 -9.73 48.26 -27.90
CA GLY A 47 -9.68 49.72 -27.83
C GLY A 47 -8.28 50.27 -28.09
N PRO A 48 -7.55 50.73 -27.06
CA PRO A 48 -6.35 51.55 -27.21
C PRO A 48 -5.25 50.89 -28.06
N VAL A 49 -4.99 49.59 -27.92
CA VAL A 49 -3.92 48.92 -28.68
C VAL A 49 -4.24 48.88 -30.18
N THR A 50 -5.47 48.52 -30.56
CA THR A 50 -5.90 48.46 -31.96
C THR A 50 -5.94 49.87 -32.59
N ILE A 51 -6.45 50.87 -31.86
CA ILE A 51 -6.48 52.27 -32.32
C ILE A 51 -5.06 52.80 -32.57
N ILE A 52 -4.11 52.56 -31.65
CA ILE A 52 -2.71 52.97 -31.81
C ILE A 52 -2.06 52.24 -32.98
N ALA A 53 -2.20 50.92 -33.08
CA ALA A 53 -1.58 50.10 -34.12
C ALA A 53 -2.03 50.54 -35.54
N ILE A 54 -3.33 50.79 -35.72
CA ILE A 54 -3.89 51.20 -37.01
C ILE A 54 -3.53 52.65 -37.33
N SER A 55 -3.64 53.55 -36.35
CA SER A 55 -3.25 54.96 -36.53
C SER A 55 -1.79 55.10 -36.93
N LEU A 56 -0.89 54.34 -36.29
CA LEU A 56 0.54 54.37 -36.57
C LEU A 56 0.86 53.68 -37.91
N GLY A 57 0.33 52.49 -38.16
CA GLY A 57 0.60 51.72 -39.38
C GLY A 57 0.11 52.41 -40.64
N TYR A 58 -1.09 52.99 -40.61
CA TYR A 58 -1.66 53.71 -41.75
C TYR A 58 -0.96 55.04 -42.00
N TYR A 59 -0.59 55.77 -40.94
CA TYR A 59 0.17 57.01 -41.06
C TYR A 59 1.57 56.76 -41.65
N LEU A 60 2.24 55.68 -41.25
CA LEU A 60 3.53 55.27 -41.84
C LEU A 60 3.39 54.80 -43.30
N SER A 61 2.26 54.20 -43.67
CA SER A 61 2.00 53.68 -45.04
C SER A 61 1.59 54.77 -46.04
N HIS A 62 0.79 55.75 -45.60
CA HIS A 62 0.11 56.70 -46.50
C HIS A 62 0.28 58.18 -46.12
N GLY A 63 0.96 58.51 -45.01
CA GLY A 63 1.23 59.90 -44.59
C GLY A 63 0.01 60.69 -44.09
N VAL A 64 -1.19 60.09 -44.09
CA VAL A 64 -2.48 60.72 -43.76
C VAL A 64 -3.10 60.00 -42.55
N ARG A 65 -3.97 60.70 -41.81
CA ARG A 65 -4.72 60.10 -40.69
C ARG A 65 -5.76 59.08 -41.20
N VAL A 66 -6.01 58.05 -40.40
CA VAL A 66 -6.98 56.99 -40.71
C VAL A 66 -8.41 57.55 -40.74
N PRO A 67 -9.25 57.18 -41.71
CA PRO A 67 -10.70 57.42 -41.66
C PRO A 67 -11.35 56.74 -40.44
N ILE A 68 -12.26 57.45 -39.76
CA ILE A 68 -12.88 56.98 -38.50
C ILE A 68 -13.63 55.66 -38.69
N GLU A 69 -14.22 55.46 -39.87
CA GLU A 69 -14.93 54.26 -40.29
C GLU A 69 -14.02 53.03 -40.26
N THR A 70 -12.77 53.17 -40.69
CA THR A 70 -11.77 52.10 -40.68
C THR A 70 -11.32 51.76 -39.26
N VAL A 71 -11.09 52.77 -38.41
CA VAL A 71 -10.75 52.56 -36.99
C VAL A 71 -11.88 51.83 -36.27
N LEU A 72 -13.13 52.23 -36.48
CA LEU A 72 -14.30 51.58 -35.90
C LEU A 72 -14.43 50.13 -36.40
N TYR A 73 -14.35 49.88 -37.71
CA TYR A 73 -14.46 48.54 -38.30
C TYR A 73 -13.49 47.54 -37.67
N PHE A 74 -12.19 47.89 -37.61
CA PHE A 74 -11.19 47.00 -37.02
C PHE A 74 -11.32 46.88 -35.49
N SER A 75 -11.70 47.94 -34.78
CA SER A 75 -11.93 47.87 -33.32
C SER A 75 -13.09 46.91 -33.00
N PHE A 76 -14.18 46.96 -33.77
CA PHE A 76 -15.27 45.98 -33.67
C PHE A 76 -14.82 44.57 -34.07
N TYR A 77 -14.04 44.41 -35.15
CA TYR A 77 -13.52 43.10 -35.56
C TYR A 77 -12.66 42.45 -34.46
N VAL A 78 -11.69 43.19 -33.89
CA VAL A 78 -10.84 42.69 -32.80
C VAL A 78 -11.68 42.39 -31.54
N PHE A 79 -12.68 43.21 -31.24
CA PHE A 79 -13.64 42.93 -30.16
C PHE A 79 -14.40 41.62 -30.38
N PHE A 80 -14.96 41.40 -31.57
CA PHE A 80 -15.69 40.16 -31.89
C PHE A 80 -14.78 38.93 -31.87
N VAL A 81 -13.56 39.01 -32.42
CA VAL A 81 -12.59 37.91 -32.38
C VAL A 81 -12.18 37.59 -30.94
N GLY A 82 -11.93 38.62 -30.11
CA GLY A 82 -11.64 38.46 -28.68
C GLY A 82 -12.81 37.85 -27.91
N LEU A 83 -14.05 38.27 -28.21
CA LEU A 83 -15.27 37.71 -27.62
C LEU A 83 -15.48 36.23 -27.99
N VAL A 84 -15.28 35.86 -29.26
CA VAL A 84 -15.33 34.46 -29.71
C VAL A 84 -14.27 33.62 -28.99
N GLY A 85 -13.03 34.11 -28.89
CA GLY A 85 -11.96 33.44 -28.15
C GLY A 85 -12.28 33.25 -26.66
N PHE A 86 -12.90 34.26 -26.02
CA PHE A 86 -13.35 34.18 -24.63
C PHE A 86 -14.47 33.16 -24.44
N VAL A 87 -15.49 33.15 -25.31
CA VAL A 87 -16.58 32.17 -25.26
C VAL A 87 -16.04 30.75 -25.50
N SER A 88 -15.13 30.57 -26.46
CA SER A 88 -14.45 29.28 -26.70
C SER A 88 -13.67 28.81 -25.47
N LYS A 89 -12.94 29.72 -24.79
CA LYS A 89 -12.24 29.39 -23.53
C LYS A 89 -13.22 28.99 -22.43
N LEU A 90 -14.31 29.73 -22.21
CA LEU A 90 -15.32 29.38 -21.20
C LEU A 90 -15.96 28.01 -21.45
N VAL A 91 -16.26 27.68 -22.71
CA VAL A 91 -16.79 26.37 -23.09
C VAL A 91 -15.76 25.26 -22.84
N PHE A 92 -14.50 25.47 -23.22
CA PHE A 92 -13.43 24.51 -23.00
C PHE A 92 -13.17 24.27 -21.50
N ASP A 93 -13.04 25.35 -20.72
CA ASP A 93 -12.82 25.30 -19.27
C ASP A 93 -14.01 24.60 -18.56
N SER A 94 -15.26 24.85 -18.99
CA SER A 94 -16.46 24.19 -18.47
C SER A 94 -16.48 22.67 -18.77
N ILE A 95 -16.12 22.27 -19.99
CA ILE A 95 -16.00 20.85 -20.37
C ILE A 95 -14.87 20.18 -19.58
N GLN A 96 -13.73 20.84 -19.41
CA GLN A 96 -12.61 20.31 -18.63
C GLN A 96 -12.95 20.21 -17.14
N TYR A 97 -13.68 21.18 -16.60
CA TYR A 97 -14.17 21.18 -15.21
C TYR A 97 -15.10 20.00 -14.94
N ARG A 98 -16.13 19.78 -15.77
CA ARG A 98 -17.02 18.60 -15.66
C ARG A 98 -16.26 17.27 -15.74
N LYS A 99 -15.23 17.18 -16.59
CA LYS A 99 -14.36 15.99 -16.67
C LYS A 99 -13.53 15.80 -15.40
N LYS A 100 -13.01 16.88 -14.79
CA LYS A 100 -12.31 16.81 -13.49
C LYS A 100 -13.26 16.35 -12.37
N GLU A 101 -14.45 16.93 -12.27
CA GLU A 101 -15.45 16.54 -11.27
C GLU A 101 -15.83 15.07 -11.39
N ALA A 102 -16.15 14.57 -12.59
CA ALA A 102 -16.52 13.17 -12.80
C ALA A 102 -15.38 12.17 -12.47
N ILE A 103 -14.11 12.57 -12.64
CA ILE A 103 -12.96 11.75 -12.22
C ILE A 103 -12.80 11.78 -10.68
N GLN A 104 -12.98 12.95 -10.06
CA GLN A 104 -12.92 13.10 -8.61
C GLN A 104 -14.06 12.33 -7.91
N GLU A 105 -15.27 12.37 -8.45
CA GLU A 105 -16.42 11.61 -7.97
C GLU A 105 -16.11 10.10 -8.00
N LYS A 106 -15.68 9.57 -9.15
CA LYS A 106 -15.24 8.16 -9.29
C LYS A 106 -14.14 7.78 -8.30
N PHE A 107 -13.16 8.66 -8.09
CA PHE A 107 -12.09 8.45 -7.12
C PHE A 107 -12.63 8.36 -5.69
N LEU A 108 -13.58 9.22 -5.31
CA LEU A 108 -14.26 9.16 -4.02
C LEU A 108 -15.11 7.89 -3.89
N THR A 109 -15.91 7.52 -4.90
CA THR A 109 -16.68 6.27 -4.91
C THR A 109 -15.78 5.05 -4.67
N VAL A 110 -14.62 4.97 -5.34
CA VAL A 110 -13.66 3.87 -5.16
C VAL A 110 -13.04 3.87 -3.77
N ILE A 111 -12.72 5.03 -3.19
CA ILE A 111 -12.25 5.12 -1.80
C ILE A 111 -13.33 4.60 -0.85
N ASP A 112 -14.57 5.07 -0.98
CA ASP A 112 -15.66 4.68 -0.08
C ASP A 112 -15.96 3.18 -0.17
N GLU A 113 -16.03 2.65 -1.39
CA GLU A 113 -16.29 1.23 -1.62
C GLU A 113 -15.11 0.34 -1.19
N SER A 114 -13.87 0.83 -1.29
CA SER A 114 -12.71 0.15 -0.68
C SER A 114 -12.86 0.05 0.83
N TYR A 115 -13.36 1.10 1.51
CA TYR A 115 -13.66 1.03 2.94
C TYR A 115 -14.78 0.05 3.23
N ASN A 116 -15.87 0.07 2.47
CA ASN A 116 -17.00 -0.84 2.65
C ASN A 116 -16.52 -2.30 2.58
N ASN A 117 -15.75 -2.67 1.55
CA ASN A 117 -15.15 -4.00 1.42
C ASN A 117 -14.14 -4.32 2.54
N LEU A 118 -13.34 -3.34 3.00
CA LEU A 118 -12.43 -3.53 4.14
C LEU A 118 -13.18 -3.87 5.44
N PHE A 119 -14.27 -3.16 5.74
CA PHE A 119 -15.10 -3.41 6.93
C PHE A 119 -15.92 -4.70 6.80
N LEU A 120 -16.45 -5.00 5.62
CA LEU A 120 -17.17 -6.25 5.35
C LEU A 120 -16.24 -7.46 5.47
N SER A 121 -15.01 -7.38 4.96
CA SER A 121 -13.98 -8.42 5.09
C SER A 121 -13.74 -8.76 6.56
N LYS A 122 -13.56 -7.73 7.39
CA LYS A 122 -13.41 -7.88 8.84
C LYS A 122 -14.67 -8.45 9.51
N LYS A 123 -15.86 -8.03 9.09
CA LYS A 123 -17.13 -8.54 9.62
C LYS A 123 -17.32 -10.03 9.33
N LEU A 124 -17.07 -10.48 8.11
CA LEU A 124 -17.17 -11.89 7.73
C LEU A 124 -16.11 -12.74 8.44
N ASN A 125 -14.87 -12.25 8.54
CA ASN A 125 -13.81 -12.89 9.34
C ASN A 125 -14.18 -13.08 10.81
N LEU A 126 -15.02 -12.23 11.39
CA LEU A 126 -15.53 -12.38 12.76
C LEU A 126 -16.80 -13.24 12.85
N ALA A 127 -17.58 -13.34 11.78
CA ALA A 127 -18.81 -14.13 11.74
C ALA A 127 -18.54 -15.64 11.71
N ASN A 128 -17.40 -16.06 11.17
CA ASN A 128 -17.00 -17.47 11.03
C ASN A 128 -16.30 -18.03 12.28
N LEU A 129 -16.24 -17.28 13.39
CA LEU A 129 -15.54 -17.65 14.62
C LEU A 129 -16.52 -17.99 15.74
N THR A 130 -16.14 -18.93 16.61
CA THR A 130 -16.86 -19.20 17.88
C THR A 130 -16.82 -17.98 18.79
N ASP A 131 -17.81 -17.82 19.68
CA ASP A 131 -17.96 -16.58 20.46
C ASP A 131 -16.74 -16.25 21.33
N ASP A 132 -16.05 -17.23 21.94
CA ASP A 132 -14.82 -16.97 22.71
C ASP A 132 -13.66 -16.48 21.83
N VAL A 133 -13.45 -17.11 20.66
CA VAL A 133 -12.37 -16.73 19.72
C VAL A 133 -12.68 -15.38 19.08
N LYS A 134 -13.94 -15.09 18.81
CA LYS A 134 -14.47 -13.82 18.33
C LYS A 134 -14.31 -12.72 19.37
N ASN A 135 -14.65 -12.96 20.65
CA ASN A 135 -14.44 -12.02 21.75
C ASN A 135 -12.95 -11.73 21.98
N ASN A 136 -12.10 -12.74 21.85
CA ASN A 136 -10.63 -12.58 21.85
C ASN A 136 -10.16 -11.71 20.66
N LYS A 137 -10.60 -11.98 19.42
CA LYS A 137 -10.20 -11.21 18.23
C LYS A 137 -10.73 -9.76 18.27
N ILE A 138 -11.95 -9.54 18.77
CA ILE A 138 -12.54 -8.20 18.97
C ILE A 138 -11.74 -7.40 20.01
N ALA A 139 -11.47 -7.97 21.18
CA ALA A 139 -10.67 -7.29 22.22
C ALA A 139 -9.25 -6.97 21.71
N TYR A 140 -8.58 -7.94 21.07
CA TYR A 140 -7.26 -7.74 20.48
C TYR A 140 -7.24 -6.60 19.45
N ASP A 141 -8.19 -6.59 18.51
CA ASP A 141 -8.28 -5.58 17.47
C ASP A 141 -8.59 -4.18 18.03
N ILE A 142 -9.36 -4.08 19.11
CA ILE A 142 -9.64 -2.82 19.79
C ILE A 142 -8.38 -2.29 20.49
N LEU A 143 -7.69 -3.14 21.26
CA LEU A 143 -6.48 -2.74 21.99
C LEU A 143 -5.29 -2.47 21.06
N CYS A 144 -5.30 -3.04 19.85
CA CYS A 144 -4.34 -2.74 18.78
C CYS A 144 -4.71 -1.52 17.92
N LYS A 145 -5.85 -0.83 18.17
CA LYS A 145 -6.09 0.48 17.55
C LYS A 145 -5.04 1.48 18.02
N SER A 146 -4.75 2.47 17.18
CA SER A 146 -3.80 3.51 17.56
C SER A 146 -4.39 4.57 18.48
N HIS A 147 -5.68 4.84 18.32
CA HIS A 147 -6.49 5.71 19.18
C HIS A 147 -7.84 5.02 19.43
N PRO A 148 -7.89 3.97 20.27
CA PRO A 148 -9.15 3.42 20.73
C PRO A 148 -9.83 4.45 21.63
N THR A 149 -11.14 4.60 21.50
CA THR A 149 -11.93 5.47 22.38
C THR A 149 -12.08 4.84 23.76
N SER A 150 -12.30 5.68 24.78
CA SER A 150 -12.56 5.26 26.16
C SER A 150 -13.71 4.23 26.28
N LYS A 151 -14.71 4.29 25.40
CA LYS A 151 -15.82 3.31 25.33
C LYS A 151 -15.42 1.99 24.67
N GLU A 152 -14.60 2.02 23.63
CA GLU A 152 -14.08 0.79 23.01
C GLU A 152 -13.15 0.05 23.98
N ILE A 153 -12.29 0.77 24.72
CA ILE A 153 -11.42 0.19 25.76
C ILE A 153 -12.25 -0.47 26.86
N PHE A 154 -13.28 0.23 27.37
CA PHE A 154 -14.22 -0.35 28.34
C PHE A 154 -14.80 -1.67 27.80
N TYR A 155 -15.36 -1.65 26.58
CA TYR A 155 -15.98 -2.83 25.97
C TYR A 155 -14.99 -3.99 25.77
N ALA A 156 -13.75 -3.72 25.35
CA ALA A 156 -12.73 -4.75 25.20
C ALA A 156 -12.35 -5.45 26.52
N PHE A 157 -12.39 -4.73 27.65
CA PHE A 157 -12.20 -5.32 28.97
C PHE A 157 -13.46 -6.03 29.49
N ASP A 158 -14.64 -5.43 29.32
CA ASP A 158 -15.94 -5.97 29.76
C ASP A 158 -16.28 -7.34 29.12
N LEU A 159 -15.79 -7.58 27.90
CA LEU A 159 -15.84 -8.90 27.25
C LEU A 159 -15.11 -10.03 28.02
N HIS A 160 -14.17 -9.69 28.90
CA HIS A 160 -13.24 -10.66 29.52
C HIS A 160 -13.08 -10.52 31.05
N PHE A 161 -13.52 -9.41 31.64
CA PHE A 161 -13.26 -9.02 33.02
C PHE A 161 -14.44 -8.28 33.64
N ASP A 162 -14.45 -8.23 34.98
CA ASP A 162 -15.47 -7.49 35.72
C ASP A 162 -15.52 -6.00 35.31
N THR A 163 -16.72 -5.41 35.34
CA THR A 163 -16.95 -3.98 35.04
C THR A 163 -16.03 -3.04 35.83
N GLU A 164 -15.69 -3.37 37.09
CA GLU A 164 -14.70 -2.62 37.91
C GLU A 164 -13.37 -2.39 37.18
N ILE A 165 -12.90 -3.38 36.41
CA ILE A 165 -11.63 -3.32 35.68
C ILE A 165 -11.80 -2.48 34.42
N ALA A 166 -12.89 -2.69 33.69
CA ALA A 166 -13.22 -1.93 32.49
C ALA A 166 -13.35 -0.42 32.79
N GLU A 167 -14.06 -0.04 33.85
CA GLU A 167 -14.16 1.35 34.34
C GLU A 167 -12.79 1.92 34.74
N PHE A 168 -11.98 1.15 35.47
CA PHE A 168 -10.67 1.62 35.92
C PHE A 168 -9.72 1.90 34.74
N VAL A 169 -9.69 1.02 33.73
CA VAL A 169 -8.85 1.22 32.54
C VAL A 169 -9.39 2.35 31.67
N GLN A 170 -10.72 2.52 31.58
CA GLN A 170 -11.34 3.68 30.94
C GLN A 170 -10.88 4.99 31.60
N ILE A 171 -10.85 5.06 32.93
CA ILE A 171 -10.36 6.22 33.69
C ILE A 171 -8.87 6.45 33.43
N ILE A 172 -8.03 5.40 33.46
CA ILE A 172 -6.59 5.51 33.16
C ILE A 172 -6.34 6.10 31.77
N HIS A 173 -7.07 5.63 30.75
CA HIS A 173 -6.95 6.17 29.39
C HIS A 173 -7.38 7.65 29.34
N LEU A 174 -8.53 8.00 29.93
CA LEU A 174 -8.99 9.40 29.99
C LEU A 174 -7.98 10.33 30.66
N TYR A 175 -7.39 9.90 31.78
CA TYR A 175 -6.36 10.69 32.46
C TYR A 175 -5.11 10.86 31.60
N LYS A 176 -4.66 9.79 30.92
CA LYS A 176 -3.44 9.83 30.11
C LYS A 176 -3.57 10.71 28.86
N GLU A 177 -4.69 10.61 28.15
CA GLU A 177 -4.97 11.46 26.98
C GLU A 177 -5.08 12.95 27.35
N ASN A 178 -5.60 13.27 28.53
CA ASN A 178 -5.74 14.66 29.02
C ASN A 178 -4.54 15.16 29.85
N GLY A 179 -3.50 14.34 30.05
CA GLY A 179 -2.31 14.71 30.83
C GLY A 179 -2.53 14.84 32.35
N PHE A 180 -3.59 14.24 32.90
CA PHE A 180 -3.90 14.30 34.33
C PHE A 180 -3.06 13.30 35.15
N PRO A 181 -2.68 13.64 36.40
CA PRO A 181 -1.92 12.75 37.26
C PRO A 181 -2.76 11.54 37.71
N ILE A 182 -2.35 10.34 37.29
CA ILE A 182 -2.98 9.06 37.67
C ILE A 182 -2.51 8.57 39.05
N ASP A 183 -1.37 9.07 39.51
CA ASP A 183 -0.47 8.35 40.42
C ASP A 183 -0.81 8.50 41.91
N SER A 184 -2.01 8.04 42.29
CA SER A 184 -2.49 7.99 43.67
C SER A 184 -2.26 6.62 44.32
N GLN A 185 -2.17 6.57 45.65
CA GLN A 185 -2.00 5.31 46.39
C GLN A 185 -3.13 4.31 46.11
N ALA A 186 -4.38 4.78 46.01
CA ALA A 186 -5.53 3.95 45.67
C ALA A 186 -5.45 3.38 44.24
N ASN A 187 -5.00 4.20 43.26
CA ASN A 187 -4.83 3.74 41.89
C ASN A 187 -3.67 2.73 41.77
N ARG A 188 -2.56 2.92 42.49
CA ARG A 188 -1.46 1.94 42.56
C ARG A 188 -1.93 0.60 43.13
N GLN A 189 -2.74 0.60 44.19
CA GLN A 189 -3.34 -0.62 44.75
C GLN A 189 -4.28 -1.32 43.76
N LYS A 190 -5.17 -0.57 43.10
CA LYS A 190 -6.05 -1.11 42.03
C LYS A 190 -5.24 -1.69 40.87
N LEU A 191 -4.20 -1.00 40.41
CA LEU A 191 -3.34 -1.45 39.31
C LEU A 191 -2.65 -2.79 39.67
N ILE A 192 -2.12 -2.94 40.89
CA ILE A 192 -1.54 -4.21 41.35
C ILE A 192 -2.60 -5.32 41.45
N LYS A 193 -3.80 -5.03 41.97
CA LYS A 193 -4.94 -5.98 42.04
C LYS A 193 -5.32 -6.49 40.64
N TYR A 194 -5.47 -5.58 39.69
CA TYR A 194 -5.95 -5.91 38.35
C TYR A 194 -4.85 -6.51 37.45
N TYR A 195 -3.59 -6.11 37.60
CA TYR A 195 -2.46 -6.75 36.93
C TYR A 195 -2.44 -8.26 37.24
N LYS A 196 -2.54 -8.64 38.52
CA LYS A 196 -2.60 -10.05 38.95
C LYS A 196 -3.83 -10.78 38.40
N LYS A 197 -5.01 -10.13 38.36
CA LYS A 197 -6.23 -10.72 37.78
C LYS A 197 -6.08 -11.04 36.29
N ILE A 198 -5.43 -10.17 35.51
CA ILE A 198 -5.20 -10.37 34.07
C ILE A 198 -4.16 -11.48 33.84
N ASP A 199 -3.06 -11.45 34.60
CA ASP A 199 -1.93 -12.38 34.47
C ASP A 199 -2.32 -13.85 34.76
N ILE A 200 -3.16 -14.07 35.80
CA ILE A 200 -3.59 -15.41 36.25
C ILE A 200 -4.65 -16.04 35.33
N LYS A 201 -5.37 -15.26 34.50
CA LYS A 201 -6.52 -15.78 33.74
C LYS A 201 -6.10 -16.71 32.59
N VAL A 202 -6.42 -17.99 32.69
CA VAL A 202 -5.93 -19.03 31.75
C VAL A 202 -6.58 -18.92 30.36
N ASP A 203 -7.86 -18.54 30.28
CA ASP A 203 -8.68 -18.63 29.05
C ASP A 203 -8.35 -17.58 27.96
N ILE A 204 -7.36 -16.72 28.21
CA ILE A 204 -6.96 -15.62 27.32
C ILE A 204 -5.58 -15.93 26.71
N PRO A 205 -5.42 -15.85 25.36
CA PRO A 205 -4.11 -16.02 24.72
C PRO A 205 -3.08 -15.01 25.25
N ASP A 206 -1.82 -15.43 25.45
CA ASP A 206 -0.80 -14.60 26.09
C ASP A 206 -0.49 -13.29 25.33
N ILE A 207 -0.60 -13.31 24.00
CA ILE A 207 -0.49 -12.09 23.17
C ILE A 207 -1.59 -11.07 23.52
N LEU A 208 -2.81 -11.54 23.80
CA LEU A 208 -3.92 -10.68 24.22
C LEU A 208 -3.80 -10.26 25.69
N LYS A 209 -3.31 -11.13 26.58
CA LYS A 209 -2.93 -10.71 27.95
C LYS A 209 -1.95 -9.56 27.92
N MET A 210 -0.90 -9.64 27.11
CA MET A 210 0.07 -8.54 26.93
C MET A 210 -0.62 -7.24 26.50
N LYS A 211 -1.64 -7.29 25.63
CA LYS A 211 -2.44 -6.11 25.26
C LYS A 211 -3.32 -5.58 26.38
N PHE A 212 -3.93 -6.43 27.19
CA PHE A 212 -4.62 -6.00 28.41
C PHE A 212 -3.66 -5.35 29.42
N LEU A 213 -2.44 -5.88 29.58
CA LEU A 213 -1.41 -5.33 30.48
C LEU A 213 -0.77 -4.02 29.98
N GLU A 214 -0.63 -3.85 28.66
CA GLU A 214 -0.29 -2.56 28.04
C GLU A 214 -1.41 -1.53 28.29
N ALA A 215 -2.66 -1.89 27.98
CA ALA A 215 -3.82 -1.01 28.13
C ALA A 215 -4.10 -0.62 29.60
N LEU A 216 -3.82 -1.50 30.58
CA LEU A 216 -3.89 -1.18 32.02
C LEU A 216 -2.91 -0.07 32.43
N LYS A 217 -1.83 0.18 31.67
CA LYS A 217 -0.90 1.31 31.82
C LYS A 217 -1.28 2.51 30.93
N GLY A 218 -2.40 2.39 30.22
CA GLY A 218 -2.81 3.28 29.14
C GLY A 218 -1.85 3.24 27.94
N ASP A 219 -1.02 2.22 27.78
CA ASP A 219 -0.13 2.09 26.61
C ASP A 219 -0.91 1.45 25.45
N TYR A 220 -0.89 2.11 24.29
CA TYR A 220 -1.62 1.70 23.08
C TYR A 220 -0.70 1.77 21.85
N ALA A 221 -1.15 1.17 20.73
CA ALA A 221 -0.34 1.04 19.53
C ALA A 221 0.03 2.41 18.92
N SER A 222 1.31 2.80 18.94
CA SER A 222 1.70 4.10 18.36
C SER A 222 1.46 4.13 16.84
N ILE A 223 0.78 5.19 16.33
CA ILE A 223 0.65 5.44 14.88
C ILE A 223 2.03 5.38 14.20
N LYS A 224 3.09 5.83 14.89
CA LYS A 224 4.46 5.85 14.39
C LYS A 224 5.02 4.45 14.09
N LYS A 225 4.56 3.39 14.77
CA LYS A 225 4.97 2.00 14.48
C LYS A 225 4.19 1.40 13.31
N GLY A 226 2.94 1.85 13.10
CA GLY A 226 2.02 1.25 12.14
C GLY A 226 1.52 -0.12 12.58
N VAL A 227 0.95 -0.88 11.65
CA VAL A 227 0.47 -2.26 11.83
C VAL A 227 1.29 -3.20 10.97
N GLU A 228 1.63 -4.38 11.47
CA GLU A 228 2.35 -5.40 10.70
C GLU A 228 1.41 -5.99 9.63
N ARG A 229 1.92 -6.23 8.40
CA ARG A 229 1.12 -6.81 7.32
C ARG A 229 1.25 -8.34 7.32
N LYS A 230 0.17 -9.04 6.99
CA LYS A 230 0.17 -10.50 6.85
C LYS A 230 1.15 -10.94 5.76
N LEU A 231 2.12 -11.79 6.11
CA LEU A 231 3.16 -12.23 5.19
C LEU A 231 2.57 -13.04 4.01
N GLY A 232 2.95 -12.67 2.79
CA GLY A 232 2.49 -13.31 1.56
C GLY A 232 1.16 -12.82 1.00
N PHE A 233 0.47 -11.84 1.60
CA PHE A 233 -0.89 -11.44 1.18
C PHE A 233 -0.99 -11.09 -0.31
N LEU A 234 -0.06 -10.26 -0.83
CA LEU A 234 -0.02 -9.91 -2.25
C LEU A 234 0.40 -11.11 -3.09
N SER A 235 1.42 -11.84 -2.65
CA SER A 235 1.91 -13.00 -3.40
C SER A 235 0.83 -14.07 -3.61
N LYS A 236 -0.03 -14.35 -2.61
CA LYS A 236 -1.15 -15.29 -2.73
C LYS A 236 -2.18 -14.82 -3.75
N ILE A 237 -2.67 -13.58 -3.60
CA ILE A 237 -3.72 -13.02 -4.46
C ILE A 237 -3.24 -12.87 -5.91
N TYR A 238 -1.96 -12.54 -6.10
CA TYR A 238 -1.33 -12.50 -7.42
C TYR A 238 -1.22 -13.91 -8.04
N ASN A 239 -0.75 -14.89 -7.26
CA ASN A 239 -0.58 -16.26 -7.74
C ASN A 239 -1.91 -17.02 -7.92
N SER A 240 -3.01 -16.55 -7.31
CA SER A 240 -4.30 -17.25 -7.35
C SER A 240 -4.91 -17.34 -8.75
N SER A 241 -4.48 -16.49 -9.69
CA SER A 241 -4.95 -16.48 -11.09
C SER A 241 -6.49 -16.37 -11.23
N GLY A 242 -7.12 -15.67 -10.28
CA GLY A 242 -8.58 -15.47 -10.24
C GLY A 242 -9.35 -16.57 -9.49
N GLN A 243 -8.67 -17.55 -8.87
CA GLN A 243 -9.32 -18.57 -8.05
C GLN A 243 -9.46 -18.06 -6.59
N HIS A 244 -10.67 -17.76 -6.13
CA HIS A 244 -10.90 -17.13 -4.82
C HIS A 244 -10.56 -18.04 -3.63
N GLY A 245 -10.76 -19.36 -3.76
CA GLY A 245 -10.41 -20.33 -2.71
C GLY A 245 -8.91 -20.49 -2.43
N LEU A 246 -8.02 -19.70 -3.04
CA LEU A 246 -6.57 -19.81 -2.86
C LEU A 246 -5.98 -18.75 -1.92
N PHE A 247 -6.82 -17.86 -1.38
CA PHE A 247 -6.46 -16.87 -0.37
C PHE A 247 -7.66 -16.62 0.55
N ASP A 248 -7.38 -16.15 1.75
CA ASP A 248 -8.41 -15.93 2.77
C ASP A 248 -8.86 -14.46 2.85
N LEU A 249 -9.91 -14.18 3.62
CA LEU A 249 -10.42 -12.82 3.81
C LEU A 249 -9.43 -11.92 4.57
N ASP A 250 -8.54 -12.46 5.40
CA ASP A 250 -7.48 -11.64 6.02
C ASP A 250 -6.43 -11.21 4.97
N ASP A 251 -6.10 -12.06 3.97
CA ASP A 251 -5.26 -11.67 2.82
C ASP A 251 -5.96 -10.55 2.00
N ALA A 252 -7.25 -10.71 1.74
CA ALA A 252 -8.07 -9.72 1.04
C ALA A 252 -8.13 -8.38 1.81
N TYR A 253 -8.31 -8.44 3.14
CA TYR A 253 -8.27 -7.27 4.03
C TYR A 253 -6.95 -6.50 3.89
N HIS A 254 -5.81 -7.19 3.94
CA HIS A 254 -4.50 -6.52 3.79
C HIS A 254 -4.29 -5.94 2.38
N ALA A 255 -4.81 -6.58 1.33
CA ALA A 255 -4.77 -6.05 -0.05
C ALA A 255 -5.59 -4.77 -0.20
N ILE A 256 -6.81 -4.75 0.35
CA ILE A 256 -7.69 -3.58 0.31
C ILE A 256 -7.12 -2.44 1.17
N ALA A 257 -6.58 -2.74 2.36
CA ALA A 257 -5.91 -1.75 3.20
C ALA A 257 -4.71 -1.12 2.46
N PHE A 258 -3.87 -1.95 1.82
CA PHE A 258 -2.74 -1.47 1.03
C PHE A 258 -3.17 -0.61 -0.17
N PHE A 259 -4.26 -0.96 -0.85
CA PHE A 259 -4.83 -0.16 -1.93
C PHE A 259 -5.29 1.23 -1.46
N ILE A 260 -6.00 1.28 -0.34
CA ILE A 260 -6.42 2.52 0.32
C ILE A 260 -5.20 3.39 0.70
N GLU A 261 -4.14 2.79 1.26
CA GLU A 261 -2.88 3.48 1.55
C GLU A 261 -2.25 4.08 0.28
N LEU A 262 -2.20 3.31 -0.81
CA LEU A 262 -1.60 3.73 -2.08
C LEU A 262 -2.37 4.87 -2.75
N LEU A 263 -3.70 4.79 -2.80
CA LEU A 263 -4.55 5.89 -3.29
C LEU A 263 -4.39 7.14 -2.39
N SER A 264 -4.22 6.94 -1.09
CA SER A 264 -3.88 8.00 -0.13
C SER A 264 -2.41 8.48 -0.24
N GLY A 265 -1.62 7.99 -1.19
CA GLY A 265 -0.28 8.49 -1.48
C GLY A 265 0.84 7.95 -0.58
N ARG A 266 0.65 6.79 0.08
CA ARG A 266 1.68 6.11 0.87
C ARG A 266 2.96 5.90 0.07
N LYS A 267 4.10 6.18 0.72
CA LYS A 267 5.46 5.86 0.24
C LYS A 267 5.99 4.68 1.02
N ILE A 268 6.47 3.64 0.33
CA ILE A 268 7.16 2.49 0.93
C ILE A 268 8.60 2.51 0.48
N TYR A 269 9.55 2.66 1.41
CA TYR A 269 10.96 2.73 1.10
C TYR A 269 11.62 1.35 1.11
N TYR A 270 12.55 1.13 0.18
CA TYR A 270 13.36 -0.07 0.11
C TYR A 270 14.79 0.26 -0.35
N TYR A 271 15.74 -0.61 -0.06
CA TYR A 271 17.10 -0.46 -0.58
C TYR A 271 17.32 -1.33 -1.80
N LYS A 272 17.92 -0.73 -2.83
CA LYS A 272 18.43 -1.43 -4.00
C LYS A 272 19.94 -1.50 -3.95
N ALA A 273 20.50 -2.71 -4.05
CA ALA A 273 21.92 -2.89 -4.28
C ALA A 273 22.27 -2.51 -5.73
N ILE A 274 23.26 -1.64 -5.90
CA ILE A 274 23.77 -1.22 -7.20
C ILE A 274 25.26 -1.51 -7.24
N SER A 275 25.67 -2.38 -8.15
CA SER A 275 27.08 -2.67 -8.42
C SER A 275 27.79 -1.47 -9.04
N LYS A 276 29.02 -1.27 -8.60
CA LYS A 276 30.00 -0.28 -9.06
C LYS A 276 31.40 -0.89 -9.07
N PHE A 277 31.53 -2.12 -9.57
CA PHE A 277 32.84 -2.70 -9.82
C PHE A 277 33.38 -2.15 -11.14
N ASP A 278 34.63 -1.70 -11.14
CA ASP A 278 35.31 -1.24 -12.36
C ASP A 278 35.63 -2.43 -13.29
N ASP A 279 35.82 -3.62 -12.72
CA ASP A 279 35.91 -4.89 -13.45
C ASP A 279 34.53 -5.34 -13.96
N VAL A 280 34.39 -5.39 -15.29
CA VAL A 280 33.20 -5.86 -16.02
C VAL A 280 32.79 -7.27 -15.62
N LYS A 281 33.74 -8.16 -15.31
CA LYS A 281 33.47 -9.55 -14.90
C LYS A 281 32.85 -9.58 -13.49
N LYS A 282 33.41 -8.83 -12.53
CA LYS A 282 32.84 -8.67 -11.18
C LYS A 282 31.43 -8.05 -11.27
N ASP A 283 31.26 -6.97 -12.03
CA ASP A 283 29.95 -6.31 -12.21
C ASP A 283 28.88 -7.21 -12.85
N TYR A 284 29.23 -7.95 -13.92
CA TYR A 284 28.32 -8.90 -14.57
C TYR A 284 27.92 -10.04 -13.63
N LEU A 285 28.88 -10.58 -12.87
CA LEU A 285 28.65 -11.75 -12.04
C LEU A 285 27.80 -11.39 -10.81
N PHE A 286 28.05 -10.23 -10.18
CA PHE A 286 27.18 -9.66 -9.15
C PHE A 286 25.74 -9.49 -9.65
N LYS A 287 25.54 -8.83 -10.80
CA LYS A 287 24.21 -8.64 -11.42
C LYS A 287 23.52 -9.96 -11.75
N SER A 288 24.27 -10.96 -12.18
CA SER A 288 23.75 -12.29 -12.52
C SER A 288 23.32 -13.07 -11.29
N ILE A 289 24.07 -12.97 -10.18
CA ILE A 289 23.68 -13.52 -8.88
C ILE A 289 22.40 -12.85 -8.40
N GLU A 290 22.36 -11.53 -8.23
CA GLU A 290 21.19 -10.83 -7.68
C GLU A 290 19.93 -11.07 -8.53
N SER A 291 20.03 -11.06 -9.87
CA SER A 291 18.90 -11.39 -10.77
C SER A 291 18.41 -12.84 -10.65
N LEU A 292 19.30 -13.79 -10.32
CA LEU A 292 18.91 -15.18 -10.06
C LEU A 292 18.24 -15.33 -8.70
N ARG A 293 18.69 -14.56 -7.70
CA ARG A 293 18.15 -14.56 -6.34
C ARG A 293 16.74 -13.96 -6.28
N ASP A 294 16.52 -12.85 -6.98
CA ASP A 294 15.18 -12.31 -7.22
C ASP A 294 14.22 -13.42 -7.72
N LYS A 295 14.62 -14.19 -8.74
CA LYS A 295 13.80 -15.29 -9.29
C LYS A 295 13.58 -16.44 -8.30
N ILE A 296 14.57 -16.74 -7.45
CA ILE A 296 14.41 -17.74 -6.38
C ILE A 296 13.37 -17.26 -5.36
N ILE A 297 13.42 -15.99 -4.94
CA ILE A 297 12.46 -15.40 -3.99
C ILE A 297 11.04 -15.39 -4.58
N GLN A 298 10.86 -15.01 -5.85
CA GLN A 298 9.54 -15.11 -6.53
C GLN A 298 8.96 -16.52 -6.44
N LYS A 299 9.79 -17.52 -6.76
CA LYS A 299 9.35 -18.91 -6.78
C LYS A 299 9.12 -19.46 -5.38
N TYR A 300 9.92 -19.04 -4.39
CA TYR A 300 9.71 -19.40 -2.99
C TYR A 300 8.37 -18.85 -2.47
N ASN A 301 8.09 -17.56 -2.68
CA ASN A 301 6.81 -16.95 -2.29
C ASN A 301 5.62 -17.64 -2.99
N HIS A 302 5.77 -18.04 -4.26
CA HIS A 302 4.77 -18.84 -4.98
C HIS A 302 4.56 -20.23 -4.35
N ILE A 303 5.62 -20.94 -3.97
CA ILE A 303 5.51 -22.23 -3.25
C ILE A 303 4.82 -22.05 -1.89
N GLN A 304 5.17 -21.01 -1.13
CA GLN A 304 4.53 -20.72 0.16
C GLN A 304 3.04 -20.42 0.00
N GLY A 305 2.64 -19.70 -1.06
CA GLY A 305 1.23 -19.50 -1.42
C GLY A 305 0.50 -20.81 -1.72
N VAL A 306 1.07 -21.67 -2.58
CA VAL A 306 0.48 -22.98 -2.93
C VAL A 306 0.43 -23.93 -1.72
N HIS A 307 1.39 -23.86 -0.80
CA HIS A 307 1.38 -24.62 0.45
C HIS A 307 0.23 -24.18 1.37
N LYS A 308 0.10 -22.87 1.64
CA LYS A 308 -1.00 -22.33 2.45
C LYS A 308 -2.37 -22.65 1.82
N GLN A 309 -2.48 -22.57 0.49
CA GLN A 309 -3.66 -23.04 -0.23
C GLN A 309 -3.98 -24.52 0.04
N LEU A 310 -2.99 -25.42 -0.05
CA LEU A 310 -3.19 -26.85 0.21
C LEU A 310 -3.70 -27.13 1.62
N PHE A 311 -3.27 -26.34 2.61
CA PHE A 311 -3.81 -26.39 3.96
C PHE A 311 -5.25 -25.85 4.04
N LEU A 312 -5.56 -24.69 3.44
CA LEU A 312 -6.92 -24.12 3.43
C LEU A 312 -7.95 -25.09 2.83
N THR A 313 -7.64 -25.72 1.70
CA THR A 313 -8.52 -26.72 1.05
C THR A 313 -8.72 -28.00 1.89
N VAL A 314 -7.93 -28.20 2.96
CA VAL A 314 -8.03 -29.35 3.87
C VAL A 314 -8.64 -28.96 5.22
N SER A 315 -8.39 -27.74 5.71
CA SER A 315 -8.93 -27.25 6.99
C SER A 315 -10.45 -27.12 6.98
N GLU A 316 -11.07 -26.90 5.82
CA GLU A 316 -12.53 -26.97 5.65
C GLU A 316 -13.14 -28.33 6.05
N MET A 317 -12.34 -29.40 6.04
CA MET A 317 -12.76 -30.78 6.35
C MET A 317 -12.08 -31.34 7.61
N LEU A 318 -11.01 -30.71 8.11
CA LEU A 318 -10.20 -31.14 9.25
C LEU A 318 -9.83 -29.92 10.11
N PRO A 319 -10.71 -29.47 11.04
CA PRO A 319 -10.53 -28.22 11.78
C PRO A 319 -9.35 -28.23 12.76
N ASN A 320 -8.80 -29.40 13.11
CA ASN A 320 -7.66 -29.56 14.03
C ASN A 320 -6.30 -29.60 13.31
N LEU A 321 -6.23 -29.25 12.02
CA LEU A 321 -4.99 -29.29 11.24
C LEU A 321 -4.26 -27.95 11.32
N GLU A 322 -3.32 -27.83 12.26
CA GLU A 322 -2.52 -26.60 12.42
C GLU A 322 -1.59 -26.38 11.23
N LEU A 323 -1.62 -25.17 10.66
CA LEU A 323 -0.68 -24.74 9.63
C LEU A 323 0.70 -24.51 10.27
N CYS A 324 1.74 -25.20 9.82
CA CYS A 324 3.10 -24.81 10.12
C CYS A 324 3.40 -23.44 9.50
N GLU A 325 3.30 -22.38 10.31
CA GLU A 325 3.74 -21.04 9.91
C GLU A 325 5.27 -21.02 9.80
N VAL A 326 5.77 -21.05 8.55
CA VAL A 326 7.21 -20.92 8.29
C VAL A 326 7.66 -19.51 8.66
N LEU A 327 8.26 -19.42 9.84
CA LEU A 327 8.95 -18.24 10.34
C LEU A 327 10.18 -17.95 9.45
N ASN A 328 10.30 -16.68 9.08
CA ASN A 328 11.47 -16.07 8.44
C ASN A 328 11.77 -16.53 6.98
N ILE A 329 11.26 -15.74 6.02
CA ILE A 329 11.51 -15.86 4.57
C ILE A 329 13.00 -15.69 4.19
N SER A 330 13.84 -15.16 5.09
CA SER A 330 15.12 -14.55 4.72
C SER A 330 16.40 -15.28 5.14
N GLU A 331 16.33 -16.32 5.99
CA GLU A 331 17.54 -16.91 6.60
C GLU A 331 18.02 -18.19 5.91
N ASP A 332 17.15 -19.17 5.61
CA ASP A 332 17.51 -20.31 4.75
C ASP A 332 16.30 -20.82 3.93
N ILE A 333 16.29 -20.51 2.63
CA ILE A 333 15.28 -20.97 1.67
C ILE A 333 15.28 -22.49 1.53
N SER A 334 16.43 -23.16 1.63
CA SER A 334 16.55 -24.61 1.45
C SER A 334 15.93 -25.34 2.64
N TYR A 335 16.26 -24.92 3.86
CA TYR A 335 15.68 -25.44 5.10
C TYR A 335 14.15 -25.23 5.15
N ASN A 336 13.69 -24.02 4.80
CA ASN A 336 12.27 -23.71 4.74
C ASN A 336 11.53 -24.59 3.72
N LEU A 337 12.14 -24.92 2.57
CA LEU A 337 11.55 -25.82 1.58
C LEU A 337 11.45 -27.28 2.08
N SER A 338 12.39 -27.77 2.90
CA SER A 338 12.25 -29.08 3.54
C SER A 338 11.06 -29.12 4.51
N LEU A 339 10.89 -28.11 5.37
CA LEU A 339 9.76 -28.03 6.31
C LEU A 339 8.39 -27.99 5.58
N LEU A 340 8.32 -27.24 4.47
CA LEU A 340 7.11 -27.18 3.63
C LEU A 340 6.82 -28.52 2.93
N ASP A 341 7.84 -29.28 2.54
CA ASP A 341 7.66 -30.61 1.93
C ASP A 341 7.32 -31.70 2.96
N GLU A 342 7.84 -31.60 4.19
CA GLU A 342 7.53 -32.51 5.30
C GLU A 342 6.08 -32.36 5.78
N SER A 343 5.63 -31.14 6.08
CA SER A 343 4.24 -30.87 6.48
C SER A 343 3.20 -31.34 5.44
N LEU A 344 3.51 -31.34 4.14
CA LEU A 344 2.63 -31.90 3.10
C LEU A 344 2.61 -33.44 3.03
N LYS A 345 3.54 -34.15 3.68
CA LYS A 345 3.51 -35.62 3.80
C LYS A 345 2.57 -36.08 4.91
N GLU A 346 2.35 -35.25 5.92
CA GLU A 346 1.47 -35.54 7.07
C GLU A 346 -0.02 -35.52 6.68
N ILE A 347 -0.38 -34.74 5.66
CA ILE A 347 -1.77 -34.62 5.16
C ILE A 347 -2.25 -35.95 4.54
N ARG A 348 -3.14 -36.66 5.26
CA ARG A 348 -3.74 -37.94 4.83
C ARG A 348 -4.94 -37.74 3.90
N VAL A 349 -4.68 -37.71 2.59
CA VAL A 349 -5.65 -37.53 1.48
C VAL A 349 -6.73 -38.63 1.33
N ARG A 350 -6.87 -39.57 2.28
CA ARG A 350 -7.80 -40.73 2.15
C ARG A 350 -9.25 -40.40 2.53
N SER A 351 -9.48 -39.40 3.38
CA SER A 351 -10.80 -38.99 3.88
C SER A 351 -11.46 -37.85 3.11
N LEU A 352 -10.79 -37.26 2.12
CA LEU A 352 -11.29 -36.09 1.39
C LEU A 352 -12.27 -36.47 0.27
N ASP A 353 -13.30 -35.64 0.09
CA ASP A 353 -14.25 -35.75 -1.02
C ASP A 353 -13.54 -35.73 -2.39
N ARG A 354 -14.18 -36.35 -3.41
CA ARG A 354 -13.65 -36.49 -4.77
C ARG A 354 -13.32 -35.15 -5.44
N SER A 355 -14.08 -34.10 -5.16
CA SER A 355 -13.84 -32.75 -5.71
C SER A 355 -12.58 -32.12 -5.10
N VAL A 356 -12.57 -31.99 -3.78
CA VAL A 356 -11.48 -31.49 -2.93
C VAL A 356 -10.17 -32.25 -3.20
N LYS A 357 -10.24 -33.59 -3.27
CA LYS A 357 -9.10 -34.47 -3.57
C LYS A 357 -8.47 -34.18 -4.93
N LYS A 358 -9.26 -33.85 -5.95
CA LYS A 358 -8.75 -33.47 -7.28
C LYS A 358 -8.05 -32.11 -7.23
N GLN A 359 -8.62 -31.13 -6.53
CA GLN A 359 -7.97 -29.81 -6.34
C GLN A 359 -6.65 -29.94 -5.56
N PHE A 360 -6.66 -30.66 -4.44
CA PHE A 360 -5.48 -30.94 -3.62
C PHE A 360 -4.37 -31.62 -4.43
N GLN A 361 -4.70 -32.63 -5.24
CA GLN A 361 -3.72 -33.29 -6.11
C GLN A 361 -3.10 -32.34 -7.15
N LEU A 362 -3.90 -31.47 -7.77
CA LEU A 362 -3.42 -30.47 -8.74
C LEU A 362 -2.49 -29.45 -8.08
N SER A 363 -2.85 -28.91 -6.92
CA SER A 363 -2.01 -27.95 -6.19
C SER A 363 -0.75 -28.60 -5.62
N ARG A 364 -0.82 -29.86 -5.16
CA ARG A 364 0.36 -30.63 -4.73
C ARG A 364 1.31 -30.90 -5.90
N TYR A 365 0.79 -31.17 -7.09
CA TYR A 365 1.62 -31.30 -8.30
C TYR A 365 2.32 -29.98 -8.64
N ARG A 366 1.60 -28.84 -8.61
CA ARG A 366 2.18 -27.49 -8.79
C ARG A 366 3.25 -27.15 -7.75
N PHE A 367 3.06 -27.55 -6.49
CA PHE A 367 4.05 -27.42 -5.42
C PHE A 367 5.35 -28.16 -5.78
N HIS A 368 5.26 -29.47 -6.07
CA HIS A 368 6.43 -30.31 -6.41
C HIS A 368 7.14 -29.87 -7.70
N GLN A 369 6.39 -29.38 -8.70
CA GLN A 369 6.98 -28.78 -9.91
C GLN A 369 7.82 -27.54 -9.57
N ASN A 370 7.27 -26.59 -8.82
CA ASN A 370 8.02 -25.39 -8.45
C ASN A 370 9.21 -25.71 -7.53
N LEU A 371 9.09 -26.68 -6.62
CA LEU A 371 10.18 -27.13 -5.76
C LEU A 371 11.38 -27.64 -6.57
N ARG A 372 11.13 -28.43 -7.63
CA ARG A 372 12.18 -28.85 -8.59
C ARG A 372 12.82 -27.66 -9.32
N ILE A 373 12.03 -26.64 -9.68
CA ILE A 373 12.53 -25.42 -10.31
C ILE A 373 13.46 -24.67 -9.34
N ILE A 374 13.04 -24.44 -8.08
CA ILE A 374 13.90 -23.74 -7.11
C ILE A 374 15.19 -24.53 -6.85
N ASN A 375 15.14 -25.84 -6.65
CA ASN A 375 16.34 -26.65 -6.44
C ASN A 375 17.32 -26.56 -7.64
N THR A 376 16.81 -26.35 -8.86
CA THR A 376 17.64 -26.11 -10.05
C THR A 376 18.24 -24.71 -10.06
N LEU A 377 17.48 -23.69 -9.62
CA LEU A 377 17.96 -22.31 -9.50
C LEU A 377 18.98 -22.15 -8.36
N LEU A 378 18.81 -22.84 -7.22
CA LEU A 378 19.76 -22.89 -6.11
C LEU A 378 21.09 -23.50 -6.55
N LYS A 379 21.09 -24.66 -7.22
CA LYS A 379 22.31 -25.24 -7.80
C LYS A 379 23.02 -24.28 -8.76
N ARG A 380 22.28 -23.49 -9.53
CA ARG A 380 22.84 -22.45 -10.42
C ARG A 380 23.41 -21.26 -9.62
N LEU A 381 22.78 -20.90 -8.50
CA LEU A 381 23.27 -19.87 -7.58
C LEU A 381 24.59 -20.30 -6.95
N ASP A 382 24.69 -21.53 -6.46
CA ASP A 382 25.92 -22.10 -5.89
C ASP A 382 27.09 -22.08 -6.90
N LEU A 383 26.81 -22.37 -8.18
CA LEU A 383 27.82 -22.30 -9.23
C LEU A 383 28.30 -20.87 -9.48
N LEU A 384 27.40 -19.88 -9.49
CA LEU A 384 27.78 -18.47 -9.62
C LEU A 384 28.52 -17.97 -8.38
N LEU A 385 28.12 -18.37 -7.17
CA LEU A 385 28.82 -18.04 -5.93
C LEU A 385 30.22 -18.65 -5.91
N LYS A 386 30.40 -19.91 -6.29
CA LYS A 386 31.74 -20.51 -6.46
C LYS A 386 32.60 -19.75 -7.45
N GLN A 387 32.03 -19.28 -8.56
CA GLN A 387 32.74 -18.40 -9.49
C GLN A 387 33.09 -17.05 -8.85
N TRP A 388 32.19 -16.45 -8.05
CA TRP A 388 32.45 -15.22 -7.29
C TRP A 388 33.63 -15.38 -6.32
N HIS A 389 33.60 -16.38 -5.44
CA HIS A 389 34.68 -16.62 -4.46
C HIS A 389 36.01 -17.06 -5.11
N SER A 390 36.00 -17.47 -6.39
CA SER A 390 37.24 -17.74 -7.16
C SER A 390 37.92 -16.48 -7.73
N LEU A 391 37.29 -15.30 -7.65
CA LEU A 391 37.87 -14.05 -8.10
C LEU A 391 38.83 -13.48 -7.05
N SER A 392 39.96 -12.93 -7.50
CA SER A 392 40.84 -12.13 -6.64
C SER A 392 40.21 -10.77 -6.34
N PHE A 393 40.06 -10.49 -5.04
CA PHE A 393 39.69 -9.18 -4.52
C PHE A 393 40.87 -8.59 -3.77
N ASP A 394 41.25 -7.36 -4.10
CA ASP A 394 42.18 -6.62 -3.26
C ASP A 394 41.55 -6.32 -1.89
N LYS A 395 42.38 -6.04 -0.87
CA LYS A 395 41.91 -5.72 0.49
C LYS A 395 40.96 -4.52 0.54
N THR A 396 40.99 -3.65 -0.46
CA THR A 396 40.08 -2.52 -0.66
C THR A 396 38.79 -2.88 -1.44
N GLU A 397 38.79 -3.98 -2.20
CA GLU A 397 37.70 -4.39 -3.11
C GLU A 397 36.67 -5.37 -2.50
N GLN A 398 36.94 -5.93 -1.32
CA GLN A 398 35.95 -6.69 -0.54
C GLN A 398 34.62 -5.93 -0.47
N ILE A 399 33.48 -6.63 -0.29
CA ILE A 399 32.10 -6.07 -0.38
C ILE A 399 31.90 -4.91 0.62
N ASN A 400 32.25 -3.72 0.16
CA ASN A 400 32.34 -2.49 0.92
C ASN A 400 31.46 -1.43 0.27
N ASN A 401 31.17 -0.35 1.01
CA ASN A 401 30.31 0.75 0.58
C ASN A 401 30.78 1.47 -0.72
N HIS A 402 31.98 1.18 -1.23
CA HIS A 402 32.51 1.74 -2.48
C HIS A 402 32.02 0.94 -3.71
N ASN A 403 32.15 -0.39 -3.68
CA ASN A 403 31.87 -1.27 -4.81
C ASN A 403 30.39 -1.67 -4.91
N VAL A 404 29.66 -1.64 -3.79
CA VAL A 404 28.19 -1.84 -3.76
C VAL A 404 27.55 -0.62 -3.11
N LYS A 405 26.84 0.19 -3.90
CA LYS A 405 26.04 1.32 -3.41
C LYS A 405 24.64 0.83 -3.08
N TYR A 406 24.24 0.97 -1.82
CA TYR A 406 22.85 0.80 -1.39
C TYR A 406 22.10 2.11 -1.63
N GLU A 407 21.26 2.15 -2.67
CA GLU A 407 20.42 3.30 -3.00
C GLU A 407 19.05 3.15 -2.33
N LEU A 408 18.60 4.21 -1.65
CA LEU A 408 17.26 4.28 -1.09
C LEU A 408 16.28 4.56 -2.23
N ALA A 409 15.51 3.56 -2.60
CA ALA A 409 14.38 3.67 -3.51
C ALA A 409 13.07 3.73 -2.73
N TYR A 410 11.97 4.05 -3.41
CA TYR A 410 10.65 3.95 -2.84
C TYR A 410 9.61 3.57 -3.91
N VAL A 411 8.50 3.04 -3.42
CA VAL A 411 7.29 2.73 -4.16
C VAL A 411 6.23 3.74 -3.74
N GLN A 412 5.57 4.35 -4.72
CA GLN A 412 4.42 5.24 -4.56
C GLN A 412 3.67 5.29 -5.89
N LEU A 413 2.35 5.38 -5.87
CA LEU A 413 1.59 5.75 -7.06
C LEU A 413 1.71 7.25 -7.33
N GLU A 414 2.09 7.62 -8.56
CA GLU A 414 2.00 9.00 -9.04
C GLU A 414 0.54 9.48 -9.07
N GLU A 415 0.30 10.79 -8.97
CA GLU A 415 -1.04 11.37 -8.96
C GLU A 415 -1.89 11.00 -10.18
N LYS A 416 -1.29 11.02 -11.38
CA LYS A 416 -1.96 10.58 -12.61
C LYS A 416 -2.31 9.08 -12.57
N SER A 417 -1.41 8.25 -12.06
CA SER A 417 -1.64 6.81 -11.89
C SER A 417 -2.72 6.52 -10.86
N ARG A 418 -2.80 7.28 -9.76
CA ARG A 418 -3.89 7.12 -8.77
C ARG A 418 -5.26 7.41 -9.38
N MET A 419 -5.36 8.45 -10.20
CA MET A 419 -6.61 8.78 -10.89
C MET A 419 -6.98 7.76 -11.97
N SER A 420 -6.01 7.21 -12.73
CA SER A 420 -6.30 6.14 -13.70
C SER A 420 -6.71 4.84 -13.02
N ILE A 421 -5.97 4.42 -11.98
CA ILE A 421 -6.27 3.22 -11.17
C ILE A 421 -7.67 3.31 -10.54
N ALA A 422 -8.06 4.47 -10.03
CA ALA A 422 -9.40 4.68 -9.51
C ALA A 422 -10.46 4.73 -10.64
N TYR A 423 -10.14 5.24 -11.82
CA TYR A 423 -11.05 5.13 -12.97
C TYR A 423 -11.28 3.66 -13.37
N ASP A 424 -10.22 2.87 -13.46
CA ASP A 424 -10.27 1.44 -13.82
C ASP A 424 -11.00 0.61 -12.75
N MET A 425 -10.84 0.95 -11.47
CA MET A 425 -11.61 0.32 -10.39
C MET A 425 -13.08 0.76 -10.41
N ALA A 426 -13.37 2.03 -10.72
CA ALA A 426 -14.75 2.51 -10.88
C ALA A 426 -15.46 1.89 -12.10
N THR A 427 -14.74 1.57 -13.19
CA THR A 427 -15.36 0.81 -14.29
C THR A 427 -15.66 -0.62 -13.86
N TYR A 428 -14.75 -1.30 -13.16
CA TYR A 428 -15.00 -2.63 -12.59
C TYR A 428 -16.22 -2.67 -11.66
N LEU A 429 -16.38 -1.68 -10.78
CA LEU A 429 -17.53 -1.58 -9.86
C LEU A 429 -18.87 -1.32 -10.57
N ASN A 430 -18.83 -0.68 -11.74
CA ASN A 430 -20.02 -0.42 -12.55
C ASN A 430 -20.41 -1.60 -13.47
N TYR A 431 -19.59 -2.63 -13.58
CA TYR A 431 -19.99 -3.87 -14.25
C TYR A 431 -20.86 -4.70 -13.30
N ASN A 432 -22.00 -5.22 -13.80
CA ASN A 432 -22.81 -6.20 -13.08
C ASN A 432 -22.04 -7.51 -12.96
N ASN A 433 -21.30 -7.66 -11.86
CA ASN A 433 -20.65 -8.90 -11.49
C ASN A 433 -21.61 -9.69 -10.59
N GLU A 434 -22.06 -10.86 -11.04
CA GLU A 434 -22.84 -11.78 -10.22
C GLU A 434 -21.87 -12.59 -9.34
N PHE A 435 -22.04 -12.50 -8.02
CA PHE A 435 -21.23 -13.23 -7.04
C PHE A 435 -22.11 -14.20 -6.26
N GLU A 436 -21.64 -15.44 -6.07
CA GLU A 436 -22.35 -16.47 -5.31
C GLU A 436 -22.42 -16.14 -3.81
N SER A 437 -21.45 -15.38 -3.30
CA SER A 437 -21.35 -15.03 -1.89
C SER A 437 -20.70 -13.65 -1.65
N SER A 438 -20.93 -13.07 -0.46
CA SER A 438 -20.23 -11.85 -0.03
C SER A 438 -18.73 -12.08 0.19
N ASP A 439 -18.30 -13.31 0.44
CA ASP A 439 -16.88 -13.70 0.54
C ASP A 439 -16.21 -13.62 -0.85
N ASP A 440 -16.86 -14.20 -1.87
CA ASP A 440 -16.42 -14.12 -3.26
C ASP A 440 -16.38 -12.70 -3.78
N MET A 441 -17.37 -11.86 -3.45
CA MET A 441 -17.38 -10.44 -3.83
C MET A 441 -16.12 -9.71 -3.34
N ILE A 442 -15.78 -9.88 -2.06
CA ILE A 442 -14.61 -9.23 -1.43
C ILE A 442 -13.30 -9.79 -1.98
N LYS A 443 -13.23 -11.11 -2.18
CA LYS A 443 -12.06 -11.76 -2.79
C LYS A 443 -11.87 -11.32 -4.24
N SER A 444 -12.94 -11.19 -5.02
CA SER A 444 -12.94 -10.63 -6.37
C SER A 444 -12.44 -9.19 -6.40
N PHE A 445 -12.95 -8.35 -5.49
CA PHE A 445 -12.51 -6.96 -5.31
C PHE A 445 -11.01 -6.90 -5.00
N ALA A 446 -10.51 -7.70 -4.04
CA ALA A 446 -9.10 -7.77 -3.69
C ALA A 446 -8.21 -8.29 -4.85
N HIS A 447 -8.68 -9.27 -5.62
CA HIS A 447 -7.99 -9.75 -6.81
C HIS A 447 -7.88 -8.67 -7.90
N GLN A 448 -8.99 -7.96 -8.19
CA GLN A 448 -8.99 -6.85 -9.14
C GLN A 448 -8.08 -5.70 -8.68
N VAL A 449 -8.09 -5.37 -7.39
CA VAL A 449 -7.15 -4.42 -6.77
C VAL A 449 -5.70 -4.80 -7.07
N VAL A 450 -5.30 -6.05 -6.79
CA VAL A 450 -3.91 -6.51 -7.01
C VAL A 450 -3.55 -6.50 -8.50
N LYS A 451 -4.49 -6.87 -9.37
CA LYS A 451 -4.33 -6.84 -10.83
C LYS A 451 -4.11 -5.43 -11.38
N ILE A 452 -4.90 -4.44 -10.94
CA ILE A 452 -4.78 -3.04 -11.41
C ILE A 452 -3.45 -2.43 -10.93
N ILE A 453 -3.03 -2.68 -9.67
CA ILE A 453 -1.79 -2.07 -9.15
C ILE A 453 -0.50 -2.79 -9.58
N GLN A 454 -0.59 -3.98 -10.19
CA GLN A 454 0.55 -4.82 -10.55
C GLN A 454 1.62 -4.10 -11.37
N GLU A 455 1.24 -3.56 -12.53
CA GLU A 455 2.17 -2.85 -13.43
C GLU A 455 2.61 -1.48 -12.85
N PRO A 456 1.70 -0.60 -12.38
CA PRO A 456 2.07 0.70 -11.79
C PRO A 456 3.06 0.64 -10.63
N ILE A 457 3.07 -0.45 -9.87
CA ILE A 457 3.97 -0.65 -8.72
C ILE A 457 5.16 -1.57 -9.05
N SER A 458 5.11 -2.29 -10.18
CA SER A 458 6.06 -3.36 -10.50
C SER A 458 6.08 -4.45 -9.41
N LEU A 459 4.90 -5.01 -9.09
CA LEU A 459 4.76 -6.15 -8.16
C LEU A 459 5.47 -7.43 -8.65
N ASP A 460 5.88 -7.46 -9.92
CA ASP A 460 6.79 -8.47 -10.45
C ASP A 460 8.19 -8.41 -9.82
N GLN A 461 8.63 -7.26 -9.30
CA GLN A 461 9.94 -7.11 -8.68
C GLN A 461 9.95 -7.64 -7.23
N PRO A 462 10.82 -8.60 -6.88
CA PRO A 462 10.73 -9.30 -5.58
C PRO A 462 11.16 -8.40 -4.44
N SER A 463 12.19 -7.59 -4.66
CA SER A 463 12.59 -6.53 -3.73
C SER A 463 11.47 -5.53 -3.41
N ILE A 464 10.57 -5.24 -4.38
CA ILE A 464 9.40 -4.39 -4.16
C ILE A 464 8.33 -5.15 -3.38
N LEU A 465 7.94 -6.35 -3.83
CA LEU A 465 6.94 -7.20 -3.18
C LEU A 465 7.31 -7.45 -1.70
N THR A 466 8.54 -7.90 -1.43
CA THR A 466 9.05 -8.14 -0.09
C THR A 466 9.12 -6.87 0.75
N ALA A 467 9.48 -5.72 0.17
CA ALA A 467 9.46 -4.45 0.91
C ALA A 467 8.04 -3.97 1.26
N ILE A 468 7.04 -4.27 0.43
CA ILE A 468 5.64 -4.01 0.74
C ILE A 468 5.17 -4.94 1.86
N GLU A 469 5.36 -6.25 1.72
CA GLU A 469 4.89 -7.24 2.70
C GLU A 469 5.59 -7.12 4.07
N LEU A 470 6.87 -6.72 4.11
CA LEU A 470 7.63 -6.53 5.36
C LEU A 470 7.54 -5.11 5.96
N SER A 471 6.97 -4.12 5.25
CA SER A 471 6.81 -2.78 5.83
C SER A 471 5.55 -2.69 6.68
N SER A 472 5.54 -1.77 7.65
CA SER A 472 4.33 -1.48 8.42
C SER A 472 3.29 -0.74 7.58
N GLY A 473 2.04 -1.20 7.66
CA GLY A 473 0.86 -0.50 7.15
C GLY A 473 0.42 0.65 8.06
N ALA A 474 -0.46 1.49 7.53
CA ALA A 474 -1.17 2.50 8.29
C ALA A 474 -2.25 1.85 9.16
N ASN A 475 -2.42 2.30 10.40
CA ASN A 475 -3.47 1.77 11.27
C ASN A 475 -4.84 2.37 10.91
N LEU A 476 -5.52 1.78 9.92
CA LEU A 476 -6.80 2.28 9.41
C LEU A 476 -7.98 2.09 10.40
N SER A 477 -7.77 1.41 11.53
CA SER A 477 -8.82 1.05 12.50
C SER A 477 -9.48 2.23 13.24
N SER A 478 -8.86 3.41 13.20
CA SER A 478 -9.42 4.66 13.72
C SER A 478 -10.26 5.44 12.69
N VAL A 479 -10.25 5.02 11.42
CA VAL A 479 -11.17 5.55 10.40
C VAL A 479 -12.52 4.86 10.61
N GLN A 480 -13.60 5.63 10.74
CA GLN A 480 -14.94 5.07 10.96
C GLN A 480 -15.68 4.89 9.62
N LEU A 481 -16.53 3.86 9.53
CA LEU A 481 -17.38 3.60 8.37
C LEU A 481 -18.27 4.81 8.02
N ASN A 482 -18.79 5.48 9.06
CA ASN A 482 -19.73 6.61 8.94
C ASN A 482 -19.05 7.96 8.65
N ASN A 483 -17.72 8.01 8.62
CA ASN A 483 -17.01 9.23 8.21
C ASN A 483 -17.33 9.54 6.75
N SER A 484 -17.43 10.83 6.39
CA SER A 484 -17.49 11.20 4.97
C SER A 484 -16.25 10.72 4.23
N THR A 485 -16.38 10.39 2.95
CA THR A 485 -15.27 9.88 2.13
C THR A 485 -14.04 10.81 2.14
N LYS A 486 -14.26 12.13 2.21
CA LYS A 486 -13.20 13.13 2.37
C LYS A 486 -12.47 12.99 3.72
N GLN A 487 -13.21 12.85 4.83
CA GLN A 487 -12.60 12.58 6.14
C GLN A 487 -11.86 11.23 6.15
N LYS A 488 -12.42 10.17 5.56
CA LYS A 488 -11.75 8.86 5.42
C LYS A 488 -10.38 9.02 4.72
N LEU A 489 -10.33 9.77 3.62
CA LEU A 489 -9.11 10.07 2.87
C LEU A 489 -8.10 10.92 3.68
N ASP A 490 -8.54 12.05 4.23
CA ASP A 490 -7.68 13.00 4.97
C ASP A 490 -7.07 12.35 6.22
N SER A 491 -7.87 11.60 6.99
CA SER A 491 -7.37 10.80 8.12
C SER A 491 -6.30 9.80 7.67
N THR A 492 -6.51 9.15 6.53
CA THR A 492 -5.62 8.10 6.04
C THR A 492 -4.32 8.62 5.46
N TYR A 493 -4.36 9.75 4.77
CA TYR A 493 -3.15 10.47 4.37
C TYR A 493 -2.28 10.80 5.60
N ASN A 494 -2.90 11.30 6.68
CA ASN A 494 -2.21 11.62 7.93
C ASN A 494 -1.65 10.37 8.63
N LEU A 495 -2.40 9.26 8.68
CA LEU A 495 -1.91 7.97 9.19
C LEU A 495 -0.73 7.45 8.36
N CYS A 496 -0.86 7.42 7.02
CA CYS A 496 0.18 7.00 6.08
C CYS A 496 1.48 7.83 6.18
N LYS A 497 1.36 9.12 6.46
CA LYS A 497 2.48 10.04 6.70
C LYS A 497 3.14 9.84 8.07
N SER A 498 2.37 9.37 9.05
CA SER A 498 2.81 9.24 10.45
C SER A 498 3.57 7.95 10.74
N VAL A 499 3.32 6.86 10.01
CA VAL A 499 4.08 5.60 10.15
C VAL A 499 5.53 5.83 9.78
N LYS A 500 6.43 5.76 10.78
CA LYS A 500 7.87 5.88 10.58
C LYS A 500 8.36 4.71 9.73
N THR A 501 9.29 5.00 8.83
CA THR A 501 10.09 3.98 8.16
C THR A 501 11.48 4.02 8.76
N ASP A 502 11.94 2.95 9.42
CA ASP A 502 13.31 2.90 9.93
C ASP A 502 14.28 2.58 8.78
N ILE A 503 14.61 3.64 8.04
CA ILE A 503 15.56 3.61 6.92
C ILE A 503 16.94 3.09 7.37
N LYS A 504 17.33 3.29 8.64
CA LYS A 504 18.61 2.80 9.17
C LYS A 504 18.56 1.29 9.37
N GLU A 505 17.50 0.77 9.96
CA GLU A 505 17.31 -0.66 10.17
C GLU A 505 17.18 -1.42 8.84
N ILE A 506 16.36 -0.92 7.89
CA ILE A 506 16.23 -1.54 6.55
C ILE A 506 17.60 -1.59 5.85
N ARG A 507 18.40 -0.51 5.95
CA ARG A 507 19.77 -0.49 5.42
C ARG A 507 20.68 -1.52 6.10
N GLN A 508 20.59 -1.66 7.42
CA GLN A 508 21.38 -2.63 8.18
C GLN A 508 21.01 -4.07 7.82
N ARG A 509 19.72 -4.39 7.72
CA ARG A 509 19.22 -5.71 7.29
C ARG A 509 19.74 -6.06 5.89
N VAL A 510 19.52 -5.18 4.90
CA VAL A 510 19.98 -5.40 3.50
C VAL A 510 21.51 -5.51 3.43
N LYS A 511 22.26 -4.66 4.17
CA LYS A 511 23.72 -4.75 4.23
C LYS A 511 24.20 -6.05 4.88
N LYS A 512 23.57 -6.52 5.96
CA LYS A 512 23.92 -7.79 6.64
C LYS A 512 23.72 -8.97 5.70
N VAL A 513 22.57 -9.03 5.01
CA VAL A 513 22.25 -10.06 4.01
C VAL A 513 23.35 -10.07 2.93
N VAL A 514 23.56 -8.95 2.22
CA VAL A 514 24.53 -8.88 1.13
C VAL A 514 25.97 -9.18 1.60
N ILE A 515 26.42 -8.71 2.76
CA ILE A 515 27.78 -9.00 3.24
C ILE A 515 27.98 -10.48 3.56
N ALA A 516 26.98 -11.19 4.08
CA ALA A 516 27.14 -12.58 4.52
C ALA A 516 27.22 -13.62 3.38
N GLN A 517 27.26 -13.21 2.10
CA GLN A 517 26.75 -14.03 0.98
C GLN A 517 27.53 -14.13 -0.35
N TYR A 518 28.58 -13.38 -0.73
CA TYR A 518 29.09 -12.11 -0.23
C TYR A 518 30.57 -12.26 0.19
N ALA A 519 30.83 -12.30 1.51
CA ALA A 519 32.10 -12.70 2.12
C ALA A 519 32.35 -14.21 1.96
#